data_AF-A0A7C6ZFT9-F1
#
_entry.id   AF-A0A7C6ZFT9-F1
#
_cell.length_a   1.000
_cell.length_b   1.000
_cell.length_c   1.000
_cell.angle_alpha   90.00
_cell.angle_beta   90.00
_cell.angle_gamma   90.00
#
_symmetry.space_group_name_H-M   'P 1'
#
loop_
_entity.id
_entity.type
_entity.pdbx_description
1 polymer ?
#
loop_
_entity_poly.entity_id
_entity_poly.type
_entity_poly.pdbx_seq_one_letter_code
_entity_poly.pdbx_strand_id
1 'polypeptide(L)'
;MRTVTLAQELLQAQQDARLNKYLAGWRKIDLVICDEMGYVKLGPGAPLIFQFVAERYETGSLAVTSNLEFSRREEIFGDAALTTALLDQLTHHCTVLLFQGESYRFRESARRQQEDVAKMKSLAINQAS
;
A
#
# COMPACT_ATOMS: atom_id res chain seq x y z
N MET A 1 -3.37 -0.66 -7.00
CA MET A 1 -3.93 -1.94 -6.50
C MET A 1 -3.33 -2.20 -5.13
N ARG A 2 -4.08 -2.76 -4.17
CA ARG A 2 -3.52 -3.09 -2.85
C ARG A 2 -2.49 -4.21 -2.98
N THR A 3 -1.34 -4.04 -2.32
CA THR A 3 -0.21 -4.99 -2.39
C THR A 3 -0.60 -6.38 -1.89
N VAL A 4 -1.46 -6.46 -0.86
CA VAL A 4 -1.98 -7.74 -0.34
C VAL A 4 -2.80 -8.48 -1.39
N THR A 5 -3.64 -7.76 -2.15
CA THR A 5 -4.44 -8.36 -3.23
C THR A 5 -3.54 -8.90 -4.34
N LEU A 6 -2.50 -8.15 -4.73
CA LEU A 6 -1.50 -8.63 -5.69
C LEU A 6 -0.84 -9.92 -5.21
N ALA A 7 -0.46 -9.98 -3.93
CA ALA A 7 0.19 -11.16 -3.35
C ALA A 7 -0.71 -12.39 -3.40
N GLN A 8 -2.00 -12.22 -3.11
CA GLN A 8 -3.00 -13.28 -3.20
C GLN A 8 -3.22 -13.76 -4.65
N GLU A 9 -3.30 -12.83 -5.61
CA GLU A 9 -3.46 -13.17 -7.03
C GLU A 9 -2.24 -13.89 -7.59
N LEU A 10 -1.03 -13.45 -7.21
CA LEU A 10 0.21 -14.13 -7.57
C LEU A 10 0.25 -15.53 -6.97
N LEU A 11 -0.14 -15.69 -5.71
CA LEU A 11 -0.20 -16.98 -5.03
C LEU A 11 -1.17 -17.93 -5.72
N GLN A 12 -2.37 -17.44 -6.06
CA GLN A 12 -3.34 -18.23 -6.83
C GLN A 12 -2.78 -18.60 -8.21
N ALA A 13 -2.15 -17.66 -8.91
CA ALA A 13 -1.54 -17.93 -10.21
C ALA A 13 -0.41 -18.97 -10.12
N GLN A 14 0.34 -18.99 -9.02
CA GLN A 14 1.34 -20.03 -8.77
C GLN A 14 0.70 -21.41 -8.57
N GLN A 15 -0.36 -21.49 -7.75
CA GLN A 15 -1.10 -22.73 -7.52
C GLN A 15 -1.74 -23.29 -8.81
N ASP A 16 -2.22 -22.40 -9.68
CA ASP A 16 -2.79 -22.76 -10.98
C ASP A 16 -1.73 -23.01 -12.08
N ALA A 17 -0.44 -23.05 -11.74
CA ALA A 17 0.69 -23.17 -12.67
C ALA A 17 0.69 -22.13 -13.83
N ARG A 18 0.12 -20.94 -13.58
CA ARG A 18 0.01 -19.85 -14.57
C ARG A 18 0.77 -18.58 -14.17
N LEU A 19 1.61 -18.65 -13.14
CA LEU A 19 2.38 -17.51 -12.61
C LEU A 19 3.17 -16.78 -13.69
N ASN A 20 3.93 -17.51 -14.52
CA ASN A 20 4.75 -16.91 -15.58
C ASN A 20 3.90 -16.10 -16.57
N LYS A 21 2.73 -16.63 -16.96
CA LYS A 21 1.80 -15.93 -17.84
C LYS A 21 1.22 -14.70 -17.17
N TYR A 22 0.92 -14.78 -15.87
CA TYR A 22 0.41 -13.65 -15.09
C TYR A 22 1.45 -12.52 -14.99
N LEU A 23 2.68 -12.85 -14.61
CA LEU A 23 3.82 -11.91 -14.55
C LEU A 23 4.13 -11.29 -15.91
N ALA A 24 4.10 -12.08 -16.99
CA ALA A 24 4.29 -11.56 -18.35
C ALA A 24 3.22 -10.53 -18.75
N GLY A 25 1.98 -10.69 -18.27
CA GLY A 25 0.91 -9.71 -18.45
C GLY A 25 1.25 -8.38 -17.79
N TRP A 26 1.79 -8.44 -16.57
CA TRP A 26 2.23 -7.25 -15.85
C TRP A 26 3.34 -6.52 -16.59
N ARG A 27 4.32 -7.21 -17.20
CA ARG A 27 5.47 -6.57 -17.89
C ARG A 27 5.08 -5.59 -19.00
N LYS A 28 3.85 -5.67 -19.52
CA LYS A 28 3.33 -4.78 -20.56
C LYS A 28 2.82 -3.44 -20.03
N ILE A 29 2.78 -3.26 -18.71
CA ILE A 29 2.23 -2.07 -18.05
C ILE A 29 3.37 -1.13 -17.69
N ASP A 30 3.35 0.09 -18.23
CA ASP A 30 4.42 1.09 -18.04
C ASP A 30 4.58 1.54 -16.59
N LEU A 31 3.45 1.70 -15.87
CA LEU A 31 3.41 2.09 -14.46
C LEU A 31 2.45 1.21 -13.68
N VAL A 32 2.97 0.57 -12.62
CA VAL A 32 2.13 -0.09 -11.61
C VAL A 32 2.17 0.64 -10.29
N ILE A 33 1.01 0.77 -9.67
CA ILE A 33 0.85 1.37 -8.35
C ILE A 33 0.52 0.27 -7.34
N CYS A 34 1.48 -0.02 -6.46
CA CYS A 34 1.33 -0.89 -5.31
C CYS A 34 0.97 -0.06 -4.09
N ASP A 35 -0.28 -0.17 -3.68
CA ASP A 35 -0.84 0.58 -2.56
C ASP A 35 -0.68 -0.19 -1.25
N GLU A 36 -0.46 0.53 -0.15
CA GLU A 36 -0.38 0.02 1.23
C GLU A 36 0.67 -1.09 1.42
N MET A 37 1.84 -0.96 0.79
CA MET A 37 2.92 -1.94 0.97
C MET A 37 3.40 -1.91 2.41
N GLY A 38 3.29 -3.07 3.06
CA GLY A 38 3.84 -3.39 4.37
C GLY A 38 3.01 -3.01 5.59
N TYR A 39 1.72 -2.77 5.38
CA TYR A 39 0.75 -2.69 6.49
C TYR A 39 0.32 -4.06 7.03
N VAL A 40 0.31 -5.08 6.18
CA VAL A 40 -0.15 -6.44 6.51
C VAL A 40 0.92 -7.44 6.09
N LYS A 41 1.17 -8.45 6.93
CA LYS A 41 2.04 -9.57 6.58
C LYS A 41 1.51 -10.26 5.34
N LEU A 42 2.34 -10.34 4.30
CA LEU A 42 1.98 -10.92 3.00
C LEU A 42 1.86 -12.45 3.04
N GLY A 43 2.27 -13.08 4.15
CA GLY A 43 2.20 -14.53 4.35
C GLY A 43 2.93 -15.28 3.24
N PRO A 44 2.36 -16.39 2.73
CA PRO A 44 2.97 -17.18 1.65
C PRO A 44 3.16 -16.40 0.33
N GLY A 45 2.47 -15.27 0.13
CA GLY A 45 2.62 -14.43 -1.05
C GLY A 45 3.84 -13.50 -1.02
N ALA A 46 4.56 -13.40 0.11
CA ALA A 46 5.68 -12.48 0.28
C ALA A 46 6.82 -12.70 -0.76
N PRO A 47 7.28 -13.95 -1.00
CA PRO A 47 8.31 -14.20 -2.01
C PRO A 47 7.85 -13.87 -3.44
N LEU A 48 6.56 -13.97 -3.72
CA LEU A 48 6.00 -13.66 -5.04
C LEU A 48 5.95 -12.15 -5.30
N ILE A 49 5.70 -11.34 -4.26
CA ILE A 49 5.84 -9.89 -4.36
C ILE A 49 7.30 -9.50 -4.60
N PHE A 50 8.25 -10.16 -3.93
CA PHE A 50 9.67 -9.96 -4.23
C PHE A 50 9.99 -10.29 -5.69
N GLN A 51 9.54 -11.45 -6.19
CA GLN A 51 9.71 -11.81 -7.60
C GLN A 51 9.09 -10.77 -8.55
N PHE A 52 7.88 -10.30 -8.25
CA PHE A 52 7.21 -9.28 -9.05
C PHE A 52 8.00 -7.97 -9.12
N VAL A 53 8.54 -7.50 -7.99
CA VAL A 53 9.37 -6.28 -7.95
C VAL A 53 10.70 -6.50 -8.67
N ALA A 54 11.35 -7.64 -8.47
CA ALA A 54 12.58 -7.99 -9.16
C ALA A 54 12.40 -8.07 -10.69
N GLU A 55 11.26 -8.54 -11.18
CA GLU A 55 10.97 -8.54 -12.63
C GLU A 55 10.75 -7.15 -13.20
N ARG A 56 10.30 -6.20 -12.36
CA ARG A 56 10.05 -4.80 -12.71
C ARG A 56 11.29 -3.92 -12.60
N TYR A 57 12.21 -4.30 -11.73
CA TYR A 57 13.44 -3.58 -11.49
C TYR A 57 14.18 -3.36 -12.82
N GLU A 58 14.47 -2.09 -13.14
CA GLU A 58 15.09 -1.64 -14.40
C GLU A 58 14.29 -1.93 -15.70
N THR A 59 13.09 -2.52 -15.62
CA THR A 59 12.28 -2.86 -16.81
C THR A 59 10.95 -2.11 -16.89
N GLY A 60 10.43 -1.58 -15.77
CA GLY A 60 9.17 -0.82 -15.74
C GLY A 60 9.01 0.02 -14.47
N SER A 61 8.14 1.04 -14.51
CA SER A 61 7.97 1.95 -13.38
C SER A 61 7.06 1.37 -12.30
N LEU A 62 7.42 1.60 -11.04
CA LEU A 62 6.65 1.21 -9.88
C LEU A 62 6.46 2.40 -8.95
N ALA A 63 5.21 2.71 -8.61
CA ALA A 63 4.87 3.61 -7.53
C ALA A 63 4.41 2.79 -6.32
N VAL A 64 4.98 3.07 -5.16
CA VAL A 64 4.63 2.38 -3.91
C VAL A 64 4.11 3.40 -2.92
N THR A 65 2.94 3.13 -2.33
CA THR A 65 2.52 3.83 -1.12
C THR A 65 2.82 2.93 0.08
N SER A 66 3.37 3.53 1.13
CA SER A 66 3.68 2.81 2.34
C SER A 66 3.58 3.77 3.53
N ASN A 67 3.10 3.25 4.64
CA ASN A 67 3.12 3.93 5.93
C ASN A 67 4.26 3.42 6.83
N LEU A 68 5.19 2.66 6.27
CA LEU A 68 6.35 2.20 7.01
C LEU A 68 7.26 3.38 7.32
N GLU A 69 7.43 3.64 8.60
CA GLU A 69 8.67 4.24 9.06
C GLU A 69 9.79 3.30 8.62
N PHE A 70 10.78 3.86 7.92
CA PHE A 70 11.94 3.12 7.47
C PHE A 70 12.71 2.43 8.62
N SER A 71 12.39 2.68 9.89
CA SER A 71 12.93 1.98 11.07
C SER A 71 12.24 0.65 11.39
N ARG A 72 11.06 0.34 10.84
CA ARG A 72 10.27 -0.89 11.13
C ARG A 72 10.27 -1.92 9.99
N ARG A 73 11.31 -1.87 9.16
CA ARG A 73 11.42 -2.66 7.91
C ARG A 73 11.40 -4.18 8.12
N GLU A 74 11.81 -4.70 9.28
CA GLU A 74 12.05 -6.13 9.47
C GLU A 74 10.78 -7.02 9.50
N GLU A 75 9.58 -6.45 9.69
CA GLU A 75 8.37 -7.23 9.97
C GLU A 75 7.47 -7.56 8.76
N ILE A 76 7.79 -7.04 7.56
CA ILE A 76 6.85 -7.04 6.42
C ILE A 76 6.80 -8.40 5.70
N PHE A 77 7.96 -8.93 5.33
CA PHE A 77 8.07 -10.16 4.53
C PHE A 77 8.30 -11.41 5.39
N GLY A 78 8.37 -11.26 6.73
CA GLY A 78 8.67 -12.36 7.66
C GLY A 78 10.13 -12.83 7.63
N ASP A 79 10.95 -12.26 6.73
CA ASP A 79 12.37 -12.50 6.58
C ASP A 79 13.08 -11.13 6.39
N ALA A 80 14.04 -10.84 7.26
CA ALA A 80 14.79 -9.59 7.25
C ALA A 80 15.68 -9.45 6.00
N ALA A 81 16.27 -10.54 5.52
CA ALA A 81 17.10 -10.54 4.32
C ALA A 81 16.25 -10.28 3.07
N LEU A 82 15.10 -10.94 2.95
CA LEU A 82 14.17 -10.72 1.83
C LEU A 82 13.64 -9.28 1.83
N THR A 83 13.29 -8.75 2.99
CA THR A 83 12.82 -7.37 3.11
C THR A 83 13.90 -6.37 2.76
N THR A 84 15.14 -6.60 3.21
CA THR A 84 16.29 -5.74 2.89
C THR A 84 16.56 -5.73 1.38
N ALA A 85 16.59 -6.91 0.75
CA ALA A 85 16.81 -7.03 -0.69
C ALA A 85 15.71 -6.34 -1.51
N LEU A 86 14.45 -6.42 -1.07
CA LEU A 86 13.36 -5.70 -1.72
C LEU A 86 13.53 -4.19 -1.64
N LEU A 87 13.82 -3.69 -0.43
CA LEU A 87 13.97 -2.26 -0.22
C LEU A 87 15.18 -1.71 -0.96
N ASP A 88 16.25 -2.47 -1.05
CA ASP A 88 17.42 -2.12 -1.87
C ASP A 88 17.01 -1.87 -3.33
N GLN A 89 16.30 -2.83 -3.95
CA GLN A 89 15.79 -2.68 -5.32
C GLN A 89 14.83 -1.50 -5.48
N LEU A 90 13.91 -1.30 -4.52
CA LEU A 90 12.95 -0.20 -4.57
C LEU A 90 13.60 1.16 -4.36
N THR A 91 14.70 1.25 -3.61
CA THR A 91 15.31 2.53 -3.25
C THR A 91 16.46 2.94 -4.16
N HIS A 92 17.03 2.02 -4.95
CA HIS A 92 18.15 2.29 -5.84
C HIS A 92 17.83 3.35 -6.92
N HIS A 93 16.65 3.27 -7.55
CA HIS A 93 16.20 4.20 -8.59
C HIS A 93 14.82 4.78 -8.28
N CYS A 94 14.70 5.48 -7.15
CA CYS A 94 13.43 6.07 -6.73
C CYS A 94 13.53 7.55 -6.37
N THR A 95 12.37 8.19 -6.36
CA THR A 95 12.15 9.46 -5.68
C THR A 95 11.27 9.19 -4.47
N VAL A 96 11.79 9.45 -3.27
CA VAL A 96 11.04 9.29 -2.03
C VAL A 96 10.26 10.56 -1.74
N LEU A 97 8.93 10.45 -1.66
CA LEU A 97 8.05 11.53 -1.25
C LEU A 97 7.59 11.28 0.19
N LEU A 98 8.07 12.11 1.11
CA LEU A 98 7.68 12.06 2.52
C LEU A 98 6.46 12.94 2.75
N PHE A 99 5.35 12.32 3.13
CA PHE A 99 4.12 13.02 3.47
C PHE A 99 4.04 13.21 4.99
N GLN A 100 4.09 14.46 5.44
CA GLN A 100 3.96 14.84 6.85
C GLN A 100 2.70 15.68 7.05
N GLY A 101 2.02 15.48 8.17
CA GLY A 101 0.83 16.27 8.54
C GLY A 101 -0.31 15.43 9.09
N GLU A 102 -1.37 16.09 9.53
CA GLU A 102 -2.56 15.42 10.06
C GLU A 102 -3.27 14.62 8.99
N SER A 103 -3.80 13.45 9.40
CA SER A 103 -4.64 12.63 8.55
C SER A 103 -5.80 13.44 7.99
N TYR A 104 -5.89 13.50 6.65
CA TYR A 104 -7.01 14.15 5.97
C TYR A 104 -8.36 13.60 6.45
N ARG A 105 -8.44 12.27 6.66
CA ARG A 105 -9.63 11.59 7.16
C ARG A 105 -10.03 12.07 8.55
N PHE A 106 -9.04 12.31 9.43
CA PHE A 106 -9.29 12.80 10.78
C PHE A 106 -9.87 14.21 10.77
N ARG A 107 -9.29 15.11 9.95
CA ARG A 107 -9.79 16.48 9.80
C ARG A 107 -11.24 16.51 9.30
N GLU A 108 -11.56 15.68 8.30
CA GLU A 108 -12.93 15.57 7.80
C GLU A 108 -13.90 15.00 8.85
N SER A 109 -13.50 13.99 9.63
CA SER A 109 -14.36 13.49 10.72
C SER A 109 -14.58 14.54 11.81
N ALA A 110 -13.55 15.28 12.19
CA ALA A 110 -13.65 16.35 13.17
C ALA A 110 -14.56 17.49 12.68
N ARG A 111 -14.44 17.87 11.40
CA ARG A 111 -15.29 18.90 10.77
C ARG A 111 -16.76 18.48 10.79
N ARG A 112 -17.07 17.25 10.37
CA ARG A 112 -18.45 16.71 10.39
C ARG A 112 -19.03 16.72 11.79
N GLN A 113 -18.25 16.29 12.79
CA GLN A 113 -18.72 16.26 14.17
C GLN A 113 -19.02 17.66 14.73
N GLN A 114 -18.23 18.68 14.36
CA GLN A 114 -18.52 20.08 14.72
C GLN A 114 -19.80 20.61 14.04
N GLU A 115 -20.01 20.28 12.77
CA GLU A 115 -21.23 20.65 12.04
C GLU A 115 -22.48 20.00 12.63
N ASP A 116 -22.40 18.72 13.03
CA ASP A 116 -23.50 18.01 13.68
C ASP A 116 -23.84 18.60 15.06
N VAL A 117 -22.82 18.94 15.86
CA VAL A 117 -23.02 19.62 17.15
C VAL A 117 -23.65 21.01 16.96
N ALA A 118 -23.22 21.76 15.94
CA ALA A 118 -23.80 23.07 15.64
C ALA A 118 -25.27 22.97 15.21
N LYS A 119 -25.63 21.97 14.39
CA LYS A 119 -27.02 21.68 14.01
C LYS A 119 -27.88 21.26 15.19
N MET A 120 -27.38 20.40 16.08
CA MET A 120 -28.15 20.00 17.28
C MET A 120 -28.44 21.19 18.19
N LYS A 121 -27.46 22.10 18.38
CA LYS A 121 -27.66 23.33 19.17
C LYS A 121 -28.69 24.26 18.53
N SER A 122 -28.67 24.44 17.21
CA SER A 122 -29.66 25.30 16.54
C SER A 122 -31.07 24.71 16.55
N LEU A 123 -31.23 23.39 16.43
CA LEU A 123 -32.53 22.73 16.61
C LEU A 123 -33.06 22.88 18.04
N ALA A 124 -32.20 22.71 19.05
CA ALA A 124 -32.60 22.85 20.46
C ALA A 124 -33.04 24.29 20.80
N ILE A 125 -32.39 25.30 20.21
CA ILE A 125 -32.77 26.72 20.38
C ILE A 125 -34.11 27.02 19.71
N ASN A 126 -34.36 26.48 18.52
CA ASN A 126 -35.60 26.69 17.78
C ASN A 126 -36.81 25.92 18.34
N GLN A 127 -36.60 24.86 19.12
CA GLN A 127 -37.68 24.13 19.81
C GLN A 127 -38.01 24.70 21.19
N ALA A 128 -37.15 25.57 21.73
CA ALA A 128 -37.33 26.23 23.03
C ALA A 128 -37.90 27.66 22.90
N SER A 129 -38.25 28.09 21.68
CA SER A 129 -38.92 29.35 21.35
C SER A 129 -40.32 29.06 20.79
#